data_AF-A0A2T6KL89-F1
#
_entry.id   AF-A0A2T6KL89-F1
#
_cell.length_a   1.000
_cell.length_b   1.000
_cell.length_c   1.000
_cell.angle_alpha   90.00
_cell.angle_beta   90.00
_cell.angle_gamma   90.00
#
_symmetry.space_group_name_H-M   'P 1'
#
loop_
_entity.id
_entity.type
_entity.pdbx_description
1 polymer ?
#
loop_
_entity_poly.entity_id
_entity_poly.type
_entity_poly.pdbx_seq_one_letter_code
_entity_poly.pdbx_strand_id
1 'polypeptide(L)' 'MRAGGTLKIGIKLDDSMIEMNVIDYGVGIPEERYQKLGEPFYSNKEKGFGLSLMLTYKIIE' A
#
# COMPACT_ATOMS: atom_id res chain seq x y z
N MET A 1 -8.94 -13.36 -9.55
CA MET A 1 -7.50 -13.02 -9.50
C MET A 1 -6.82 -13.71 -10.67
N ARG A 2 -6.05 -12.99 -11.48
CA ARG A 2 -5.08 -13.67 -12.37
C ARG A 2 -3.97 -14.22 -11.48
N ALA A 3 -3.57 -15.47 -11.66
CA ALA A 3 -2.50 -16.07 -10.88
C ALA A 3 -1.16 -15.47 -11.31
N GLY A 4 -0.41 -14.92 -10.35
CA GLY A 4 0.90 -14.29 -10.59
C GLY A 4 0.85 -12.76 -10.68
N GLY A 5 2.05 -12.18 -10.74
CA GLY A 5 2.28 -10.73 -10.77
C GLY A 5 3.72 -10.43 -10.37
N THR A 6 4.21 -9.26 -10.75
CA THR A 6 5.54 -8.78 -10.33
C THR A 6 5.37 -7.82 -9.17
N LEU A 7 6.15 -8.06 -8.11
CA LEU A 7 6.38 -7.10 -7.04
C LEU A 7 7.83 -6.65 -7.14
N LYS A 8 8.05 -5.33 -7.18
CA LYS A 8 9.37 -4.73 -7.08
C LYS A 8 9.51 -4.14 -5.69
N ILE A 9 10.50 -4.62 -4.94
CA ILE A 9 10.88 -4.08 -3.64
C ILE A 9 12.23 -3.39 -3.80
N GLY A 10 12.31 -2.14 -3.36
CA GLY A 10 13.52 -1.33 -3.46
C GLY A 10 13.80 -0.62 -2.15
N ILE A 11 15.08 -0.41 -1.88
CA ILE A 11 15.57 0.39 -0.77
C ILE A 11 16.59 1.36 -1.35
N LYS A 12 16.50 2.64 -0.98
CA LYS A 12 17.52 3.63 -1.30
C LYS A 12 17.90 4.41 -0.04
N LEU A 13 19.16 4.80 0.05
CA LEU A 13 19.61 5.79 1.02
C LEU A 13 19.43 7.17 0.37
N ASP A 14 18.66 8.04 1.02
CA ASP A 14 18.44 9.41 0.60
C ASP A 14 18.86 10.33 1.76
N ASP A 15 20.01 11.00 1.58
CA ASP A 15 20.74 11.70 2.64
C ASP A 15 20.93 10.85 3.91
N SER A 16 20.18 11.15 4.97
CA SER A 16 20.21 10.48 6.27
C SER A 16 19.03 9.52 6.50
N MET A 17 18.17 9.33 5.49
CA MET A 17 16.95 8.54 5.59
C MET A 17 17.01 7.33 4.67
N ILE A 18 16.41 6.23 5.10
CA ILE A 18 16.20 5.04 4.26
C ILE A 18 14.80 5.11 3.69
N GLU A 19 14.69 5.20 2.36
CA GLU A 19 13.41 5.08 1.66
C GLU A 19 13.21 3.64 1.19
N MET A 20 12.09 3.05 1.59
CA MET A 20 11.66 1.72 1.15
C MET A 20 10.44 1.84 0.23
N ASN A 21 10.50 1.18 -0.93
CA ASN A 21 9.44 1.17 -1.93
C ASN A 21 8.95 -0.26 -2.16
N VAL A 22 7.63 -0.44 -2.17
CA VAL A 22 6.95 -1.68 -2.56
C VAL A 22 5.98 -1.37 -3.70
N ILE A 23 6.29 -1.85 -4.90
CA ILE A 23 5.57 -1.51 -6.14
C ILE A 23 4.97 -2.78 -6.74
N ASP A 24 3.65 -2.78 -6.94
CA ASP A 24 2.93 -3.78 -7.74
C ASP A 24 2.56 -3.24 -9.12
N TYR A 25 2.30 -4.15 -10.07
CA TYR A 25 1.84 -3.84 -11.43
C TYR A 25 0.42 -4.36 -11.66
N GLY A 26 -0.42 -4.26 -10.63
CA GLY A 26 -1.81 -4.68 -10.67
C GLY A 26 -2.72 -3.69 -11.38
N VAL A 27 -4.01 -3.72 -11.03
CA VAL A 27 -5.05 -2.90 -11.66
C VAL A 27 -5.02 -1.42 -11.25
N GLY A 28 -4.10 -1.03 -10.36
CA GLY A 28 -4.02 0.33 -9.83
C GLY A 28 -5.18 0.69 -8.89
N ILE A 29 -5.26 1.98 -8.55
CA ILE A 29 -6.25 2.55 -7.63
C ILE A 29 -6.93 3.75 -8.31
N PRO A 30 -8.27 3.73 -8.48
CA PRO A 30 -9.02 4.88 -8.99
C PRO A 30 -8.88 6.11 -8.08
N GLU A 31 -8.90 7.31 -8.67
CA GLU A 31 -8.64 8.58 -7.96
C GLU A 31 -9.61 8.82 -6.79
N GLU A 32 -10.90 8.56 -6.99
CA GLU A 32 -11.94 8.66 -5.94
C GLU A 32 -11.66 7.78 -4.72
N ARG A 33 -10.92 6.68 -4.91
CA ARG A 33 -10.57 5.71 -3.87
C ARG A 33 -9.23 6.03 -3.24
N TYR A 34 -8.32 6.65 -4.00
CA TYR A 34 -7.02 7.09 -3.51
C TYR A 34 -7.16 8.01 -2.30
N GLN A 35 -8.14 8.93 -2.34
CA GLN A 35 -8.40 9.87 -1.24
C GLN A 35 -8.80 9.19 0.09
N LYS A 36 -9.32 7.96 0.05
CA LYS A 36 -9.77 7.21 1.22
C LYS A 36 -8.75 6.16 1.69
N LEU A 37 -7.58 6.09 1.05
CA LEU A 37 -6.56 5.11 1.42
C LEU A 37 -6.03 5.37 2.83
N GLY A 38 -6.10 4.33 3.66
CA GLY A 38 -5.64 4.41 5.05
C GLY A 38 -6.75 4.79 6.03
N GLU A 39 -7.96 5.10 5.56
CA GLU A 39 -9.12 5.20 6.43
C GLU A 39 -9.40 3.83 7.09
N PRO A 40 -9.63 3.78 8.41
CA PRO A 40 -10.02 2.55 9.10
C PRO A 40 -11.26 1.94 8.44
N PHE A 41 -11.25 0.62 8.25
CA PHE A 41 -12.36 -0.14 7.68
C PHE A 41 -12.66 0.09 6.20
N TYR A 42 -11.88 0.93 5.51
CA TYR A 42 -12.02 1.10 4.06
C TYR A 42 -11.26 0.00 3.29
N SER A 43 -11.99 -0.82 2.53
CA SER A 43 -11.44 -1.96 1.77
C SER A 43 -12.35 -2.35 0.59
N ASN A 44 -11.78 -2.79 -0.52
CA ASN A 44 -12.52 -3.44 -1.63
C ASN A 44 -12.39 -4.96 -1.62
N LYS A 45 -11.76 -5.54 -0.60
CA LYS A 45 -11.65 -7.00 -0.44
C LYS A 45 -12.84 -7.50 0.36
N GLU A 46 -13.56 -8.49 -0.17
CA GLU A 46 -14.69 -9.13 0.50
C GLU A 46 -14.34 -9.69 1.90
N LYS A 47 -13.08 -10.09 2.12
CA LYS A 47 -12.60 -10.65 3.39
C LYS A 47 -11.51 -9.80 4.07
N GLY A 48 -11.51 -8.49 3.86
CA GLY A 48 -10.50 -7.58 4.43
C GLY A 48 -11.10 -6.51 5.33
N PHE A 49 -10.63 -6.43 6.58
CA PHE A 49 -11.05 -5.43 7.56
C PHE A 49 -10.60 -3.99 7.26
N GLY A 50 -9.72 -3.75 6.27
CA GLY A 50 -9.29 -2.38 5.92
C GLY A 50 -8.48 -1.66 7.00
N LEU A 51 -7.66 -2.37 7.78
CA LEU A 51 -6.89 -1.79 8.90
C LEU A 51 -5.37 -1.74 8.67
N SER A 52 -4.84 -2.48 7.69
CA SER A 52 -3.39 -2.68 7.54
C SER A 52 -2.63 -1.41 7.17
N LEU A 53 -3.16 -0.60 6.25
CA LEU A 53 -2.49 0.63 5.83
C LEU A 53 -2.51 1.69 6.94
N MET A 54 -3.63 1.80 7.67
CA MET A 54 -3.74 2.65 8.86
C MET A 54 -2.70 2.25 9.92
N LEU A 55 -2.57 0.95 10.20
CA LEU A 55 -1.57 0.46 11.14
C LEU A 55 -0.14 0.73 10.64
N THR A 56 0.11 0.62 9.33
CA THR A 56 1.42 0.91 8.74
C THR A 56 1.82 2.37 8.96
N TYR A 57 0.90 3.31 8.77
CA TYR A 57 1.17 4.72 9.09
C TYR A 57 1.54 4.90 10.56
N LYS A 58 0.82 4.28 11.49
CA LYS A 58 1.12 4.34 12.93
C LYS A 58 2.45 3.70 13.35
N ILE A 59 2.99 2.79 12.54
CA ILE A 59 4.29 2.15 12.79
C ILE A 59 5.44 3.04 12.28
N ILE A 60 5.19 3.80 11.21
CA ILE A 60 6.19 4.68 10.59
C ILE A 60 6.25 6.04 11.30
N GLU A 61 5.11 6.52 11.82
CA GLU A 61 5.03 7.65 12.77
C GLU A 61 5.84 7.38 14.06
#